data_AF-A0A3D1JAE2-F1
#
_entry.id   AF-A0A3D1JAE2-F1
#
_cell.length_a   1.000
_cell.length_b   1.000
_cell.length_c   1.000
_cell.angle_alpha   90.00
_cell.angle_beta   90.00
_cell.angle_gamma   90.00
#
_symmetry.space_group_name_H-M   'P 1'
#
loop_
_entity.id
_entity.type
_entity.pdbx_description
1 polymer ?
#
loop_
_entity_poly.entity_id
_entity_poly.type
_entity_poly.pdbx_seq_one_letter_code
_entity_poly.pdbx_strand_id
1 'polypeptide(L)'
;MKINKSSGWITLLCFAASLSWLAFKNELTFATLSDALFLWAMFFLIIGGFLWVFASGFFDHFQYSMRKAFARNKTDYLKMSQVGKQSYAFWVWPGFFLFILSMLFLLIATS
;
A
#
# COMPACT_ATOMS: atom_id res chain seq x y z
N MET A 1 -14.08 -8.54 -9.62
CA MET A 1 -13.05 -7.75 -8.92
C MET A 1 -12.76 -6.52 -9.78
N LYS A 2 -13.35 -5.35 -9.46
CA LYS A 2 -13.17 -4.13 -10.27
C LYS A 2 -11.85 -3.48 -9.91
N ILE A 3 -10.83 -3.66 -10.74
CA ILE A 3 -9.62 -2.83 -10.69
C ILE A 3 -10.07 -1.42 -11.00
N ASN A 4 -10.03 -0.54 -10.01
CA ASN A 4 -10.41 0.85 -10.19
C ASN A 4 -9.33 1.49 -11.06
N LYS A 5 -9.68 1.97 -12.27
CA LYS A 5 -8.73 2.48 -13.28
C LYS A 5 -7.73 3.49 -12.69
N SER A 6 -8.10 4.17 -11.61
CA SER A 6 -7.28 5.13 -10.86
C SER A 6 -5.99 4.55 -10.26
N SER A 7 -5.93 3.29 -9.83
CA SER A 7 -4.73 2.76 -9.17
C SER A 7 -3.53 2.60 -10.13
N GLY A 8 -3.78 2.31 -11.41
CA GLY A 8 -2.72 2.19 -12.42
C GLY A 8 -2.10 3.54 -12.82
N TRP A 9 -2.83 4.65 -12.68
CA TRP A 9 -2.28 5.97 -12.93
C TRP A 9 -1.26 6.37 -11.87
N ILE A 10 -1.47 5.93 -10.63
CA ILE A 10 -0.58 6.27 -9.51
C ILE A 10 0.75 5.54 -9.64
N THR A 11 0.75 4.27 -10.05
CA THR A 11 1.98 3.54 -10.31
C THR A 11 2.77 4.15 -11.46
N LEU A 12 2.10 4.52 -12.55
CA LEU A 12 2.74 5.22 -13.68
C LEU A 12 3.33 6.56 -13.25
N LEU A 13 2.61 7.33 -12.43
CA LEU A 13 3.09 8.61 -11.92
C LEU A 13 4.31 8.44 -11.01
N CYS A 14 4.30 7.47 -10.09
CA CYS A 14 5.44 7.17 -9.22
C CYS A 14 6.67 6.72 -10.03
N PHE A 15 6.45 5.90 -11.06
CA PHE A 15 7.51 5.48 -11.97
C PHE A 15 8.11 6.65 -12.74
N ALA A 16 7.26 7.48 -13.38
CA ALA A 16 7.70 8.66 -14.12
C ALA A 16 8.44 9.66 -13.22
N ALA A 17 7.92 9.93 -12.01
CA ALA A 17 8.57 10.82 -11.05
C ALA A 17 9.95 10.30 -10.62
N SER A 18 10.06 9.00 -10.36
CA SER A 18 11.34 8.36 -10.01
C SER A 18 12.34 8.46 -11.15
N LEU A 19 11.88 8.19 -12.38
CA LEU A 19 12.70 8.24 -13.58
C LEU A 19 13.19 9.66 -13.89
N SER A 20 12.31 10.66 -13.81
CA SER A 20 12.68 12.07 -13.95
C SER A 20 13.67 12.52 -12.88
N TRP A 21 13.44 12.15 -11.62
CA TRP A 21 14.33 12.52 -10.51
C TRP A 21 15.73 11.93 -10.67
N LEU A 22 15.83 10.65 -11.02
CA LEU A 22 17.10 9.98 -11.26
C LEU A 22 17.81 10.52 -12.52
N ALA A 23 17.05 10.90 -13.55
CA ALA A 23 17.59 11.55 -14.75
C ALA A 23 18.25 12.89 -14.41
N PHE A 24 17.61 13.73 -13.59
CA PHE A 24 18.19 15.00 -13.16
C PHE A 24 19.48 14.81 -12.34
N LYS A 25 19.61 13.71 -11.61
CA LYS A 25 20.82 13.39 -10.83
C LYS A 25 21.93 12.75 -11.66
N ASN A 26 21.69 12.39 -12.93
CA ASN A 26 22.60 11.58 -13.75
C ASN A 26 22.98 10.22 -13.11
N GLU A 27 22.16 9.73 -12.18
CA GLU A 27 22.39 8.47 -11.46
C GLU A 27 21.45 7.37 -11.99
N LEU A 28 21.06 7.45 -13.28
CA LEU A 28 20.17 6.48 -13.91
C LEU A 28 20.88 5.13 -14.09
N THR A 29 20.73 4.26 -13.10
CA THR A 29 21.12 2.85 -13.17
C THR A 29 19.92 1.98 -12.82
N PHE A 30 19.94 0.71 -13.24
CA PHE A 30 18.87 -0.22 -12.89
C PHE A 30 18.77 -0.45 -11.37
N ALA A 31 19.90 -0.39 -10.65
CA ALA A 31 19.93 -0.51 -9.20
C ALA A 31 19.26 0.69 -8.50
N THR A 32 19.65 1.92 -8.84
CA THR A 32 19.06 3.13 -8.23
C THR A 32 17.59 3.31 -8.58
N LEU A 33 17.16 2.87 -9.76
CA LEU A 33 15.75 2.82 -10.15
C LEU A 33 14.97 1.78 -9.34
N SER A 34 15.56 0.60 -9.10
CA SER A 34 14.96 -0.42 -8.25
C SER A 34 14.75 0.07 -6.82
N ASP A 35 15.75 0.73 -6.22
CA ASP A 35 15.68 1.29 -4.87
C ASP A 35 14.59 2.35 -4.75
N ALA A 36 14.51 3.27 -5.71
CA ALA A 36 13.48 4.31 -5.71
C ALA A 36 12.06 3.72 -5.79
N LEU A 37 11.86 2.73 -6.67
CA LEU A 37 10.58 2.04 -6.81
C LEU A 37 10.23 1.21 -5.58
N PHE A 38 11.24 0.61 -4.93
CA PHE A 38 11.07 -0.12 -3.68
C PHE A 38 10.56 0.79 -2.55
N LEU A 39 11.11 1.99 -2.41
CA LEU A 39 10.66 2.95 -1.40
C LEU A 39 9.20 3.36 -1.60
N TRP A 40 8.79 3.61 -2.85
CA TRP A 40 7.38 3.85 -3.17
C TRP A 40 6.51 2.64 -2.84
N ALA A 41 6.94 1.44 -3.25
CA ALA A 41 6.24 0.20 -2.98
C ALA A 41 6.03 -0.01 -1.47
N MET A 42 7.08 0.22 -0.67
CA MET A 42 7.05 0.08 0.77
C MET A 42 6.05 1.05 1.41
N PHE A 43 6.02 2.31 1.00
CA PHE A 43 5.05 3.29 1.46
C PHE A 43 3.61 2.82 1.23
N PHE A 44 3.29 2.39 0.00
CA PHE A 44 1.96 1.90 -0.36
C PHE A 44 1.59 0.60 0.36
N LEU A 45 2.52 -0.35 0.49
CA LEU A 45 2.29 -1.64 1.13
C LEU A 45 2.11 -1.51 2.64
N ILE A 46 2.84 -0.62 3.31
CA ILE A 46 2.65 -0.36 4.75
C ILE A 46 1.23 0.14 4.98
N ILE A 47 0.80 1.20 4.27
CA ILE A 47 -0.53 1.79 4.43
C ILE A 47 -1.62 0.78 4.02
N GLY A 48 -1.44 0.11 2.89
CA GLY A 48 -2.35 -0.92 2.40
C GLY A 48 -2.47 -2.11 3.35
N GLY A 49 -1.37 -2.54 3.95
CA GLY A 49 -1.33 -3.61 4.95
C GLY A 49 -2.10 -3.23 6.21
N PHE A 50 -1.88 -2.03 6.75
CA PHE A 50 -2.67 -1.54 7.89
C PHE A 50 -4.17 -1.46 7.55
N LEU A 51 -4.54 -0.88 6.40
CA LEU A 51 -5.93 -0.82 5.95
C LEU A 51 -6.55 -2.20 5.74
N TRP A 52 -5.76 -3.17 5.28
CA TRP A 52 -6.20 -4.55 5.14
C TRP A 52 -6.46 -5.22 6.49
N VAL A 53 -5.59 -4.99 7.49
CA VAL A 53 -5.82 -5.42 8.87
C VAL A 53 -7.06 -4.73 9.48
N PHE A 54 -7.29 -3.44 9.19
CA PHE A 54 -8.53 -2.78 9.59
C PHE A 54 -9.76 -3.38 8.89
N ALA A 55 -9.65 -3.71 7.60
CA ALA A 55 -10.72 -4.30 6.79
C ALA A 55 -11.07 -5.74 7.19
N SER A 56 -10.12 -6.50 7.76
CA SER A 56 -10.29 -7.90 8.13
C SER A 56 -11.26 -8.11 9.31
N GLY A 57 -11.59 -7.04 10.04
CA GLY A 57 -12.45 -7.10 11.23
C GLY A 57 -11.68 -7.43 12.51
N PHE A 58 -10.33 -7.45 12.48
CA PHE A 58 -9.50 -7.60 13.68
C PHE A 58 -9.84 -6.55 14.75
N PHE A 59 -9.93 -5.28 14.35
CA PHE A 59 -10.26 -4.19 15.27
C PHE A 59 -11.72 -4.25 15.76
N ASP A 60 -12.66 -4.63 14.90
CA ASP A 60 -14.05 -4.85 15.29
C ASP A 60 -14.15 -5.95 16.38
N HIS A 61 -13.34 -7.01 16.27
CA HIS A 61 -13.26 -8.08 17.28
C HIS A 61 -12.56 -7.62 18.57
N PHE A 62 -11.49 -6.83 18.46
CA PHE A 62 -10.80 -6.24 19.61
C PHE A 62 -11.74 -5.34 20.41
N GLN A 63 -12.54 -4.51 19.72
CA GLN A 63 -13.51 -3.61 20.32
C GLN A 63 -14.65 -4.38 20.99
N TYR A 64 -15.11 -5.47 20.36
CA TYR A 64 -16.06 -6.39 20.98
C TYR A 64 -15.49 -7.04 22.26
N SER A 65 -14.25 -7.54 22.21
CA SER A 65 -13.57 -8.19 23.33
C SER A 65 -13.35 -7.23 24.51
N MET A 66 -12.83 -6.03 24.23
CA MET A 66 -12.66 -4.99 25.26
C MET A 66 -13.98 -4.60 25.90
N ARG A 67 -15.06 -4.44 25.12
CA ARG A 67 -16.36 -4.11 25.69
C ARG A 67 -16.91 -5.22 26.57
N LYS A 68 -16.75 -6.48 26.16
CA LYS A 68 -17.13 -7.64 26.97
C LYS A 68 -16.37 -7.67 28.30
N ALA A 69 -15.09 -7.26 28.31
CA ALA A 69 -14.29 -7.13 29.52
C ALA A 69 -14.67 -5.92 30.39
N PHE A 70 -15.14 -4.81 29.79
CA PHE A 70 -15.38 -3.53 30.50
C PHE A 70 -16.86 -3.15 30.70
N ALA A 71 -17.82 -4.02 30.36
CA ALA A 71 -19.27 -3.85 30.58
C ALA A 71 -19.90 -2.49 30.16
N ARG A 72 -19.27 -1.76 29.22
CA ARG A 72 -19.79 -0.47 28.72
C ARG A 72 -20.93 -0.68 27.71
N ASN A 73 -22.03 0.07 27.81
CA ASN A 73 -23.28 -0.24 27.09
C ASN A 73 -23.84 0.87 26.17
N LYS A 74 -23.03 1.81 25.65
CA LYS A 74 -23.54 2.88 24.76
C LYS A 74 -23.23 2.70 23.26
N THR A 75 -24.18 3.23 22.49
CA THR A 75 -24.58 3.05 21.09
C THR A 75 -23.76 3.82 20.07
N ASP A 76 -23.90 3.38 18.81
CA ASP A 76 -23.27 3.82 17.56
C ASP A 76 -21.80 3.44 17.34
N TYR A 77 -21.61 2.28 16.70
CA TYR A 77 -20.33 1.79 16.26
C TYR A 77 -20.11 2.12 14.78
N LEU A 78 -19.18 3.04 14.48
CA LEU A 78 -18.59 3.13 13.15
C LEU A 78 -17.71 1.89 12.94
N LYS A 79 -18.21 0.90 12.19
CA LYS A 79 -17.43 -0.29 11.85
C LYS A 79 -16.17 0.13 11.11
N MET A 80 -15.01 0.00 11.77
CA MET A 80 -13.72 0.32 11.16
C MET A 80 -13.45 -0.59 9.95
N SER A 81 -14.03 -1.79 9.94
CA SER A 81 -14.02 -2.66 8.77
C SER A 81 -14.66 -2.06 7.51
N GLN A 82 -15.63 -1.12 7.64
CA GLN A 82 -16.20 -0.41 6.50
C GLN A 82 -15.23 0.62 5.90
N VAL A 83 -14.46 1.31 6.74
CA VAL A 83 -13.42 2.27 6.30
C VAL A 83 -12.28 1.54 5.58
N GLY A 84 -11.85 0.40 6.12
CA GLY A 84 -10.80 -0.41 5.50
C GLY A 84 -11.23 -1.05 4.18
N LYS A 85 -12.45 -1.61 4.10
CA LYS A 85 -12.92 -2.40 2.94
C LYS A 85 -12.91 -1.65 1.62
N GLN A 86 -13.21 -0.35 1.63
CA GLN A 86 -13.33 0.43 0.40
C GLN A 86 -11.96 0.94 -0.09
N SER A 87 -11.02 1.15 0.83
CA SER A 87 -9.75 1.82 0.52
C SER A 87 -8.54 0.88 0.46
N TYR A 88 -8.50 -0.25 1.17
CA TYR A 88 -7.28 -1.07 1.25
C TYR A 88 -6.76 -1.52 -0.13
N ALA A 89 -7.65 -1.97 -1.02
CA ALA A 89 -7.27 -2.46 -2.34
C ALA A 89 -6.63 -1.37 -3.21
N PHE A 90 -7.04 -0.11 -3.03
CA PHE A 90 -6.44 1.02 -3.74
C PHE A 90 -4.98 1.26 -3.33
N TRP A 91 -4.60 0.97 -2.08
CA TRP A 91 -3.23 1.14 -1.59
C TRP A 91 -2.36 -0.10 -1.83
N VAL A 92 -2.91 -1.30 -1.67
CA VAL A 92 -2.15 -2.56 -1.84
C VAL A 92 -1.76 -2.79 -3.31
N TRP A 93 -2.67 -2.53 -4.26
CA TRP A 93 -2.42 -2.81 -5.68
C TRP A 93 -1.21 -2.06 -6.26
N PRO A 94 -1.11 -0.71 -6.09
CA PRO A 94 0.06 0.03 -6.53
C PRO A 94 1.35 -0.45 -5.87
N GLY A 95 1.31 -0.67 -4.56
CA GLY A 95 2.47 -1.13 -3.80
C GLY A 95 2.98 -2.49 -4.29
N PHE A 96 2.08 -3.44 -4.52
CA PHE A 96 2.42 -4.77 -5.02
C PHE A 96 3.03 -4.72 -6.43
N PHE A 97 2.46 -3.91 -7.33
CA PHE A 97 2.96 -3.78 -8.69
C PHE A 97 4.34 -3.11 -8.73
N LEU A 98 4.53 -2.03 -7.96
CA LEU A 98 5.82 -1.35 -7.83
C LEU A 98 6.87 -2.27 -7.21
N PHE A 99 6.49 -3.12 -6.26
CA PHE A 99 7.39 -4.09 -5.64
C PHE A 99 7.88 -5.13 -6.66
N ILE A 100 6.98 -5.73 -7.45
CA ILE A 100 7.37 -6.67 -8.51
C ILE A 100 8.30 -5.98 -9.51
N LEU A 101 7.96 -4.76 -9.93
CA LEU A 101 8.76 -4.01 -10.89
C LEU A 101 10.16 -3.68 -10.33
N SER A 102 10.25 -3.29 -9.06
CA SER A 102 11.52 -3.09 -8.35
C SER A 102 12.37 -4.36 -8.35
N MET A 103 11.78 -5.52 -8.01
CA MET A 103 12.49 -6.79 -8.01
C MET A 103 13.00 -7.18 -9.40
N LEU A 104 12.23 -6.93 -10.45
CA LEU A 104 12.69 -7.16 -11.83
C LEU A 104 13.90 -6.29 -12.19
N PHE A 105 13.89 -5.00 -11.83
CA PHE A 105 15.05 -4.13 -12.06
C PHE A 105 16.27 -4.53 -11.23
N LEU A 106 16.07 -5.00 -10.00
CA LEU A 106 17.16 -5.49 -9.16
C LEU A 106 17.81 -6.75 -9.76
N LEU A 107 16.99 -7.68 -10.26
CA LEU A 107 17.48 -8.88 -10.93
C LEU A 107 18.31 -8.53 -12.17
N ILE A 108 17.82 -7.60 -13.01
CA ILE A 108 18.56 -7.13 -14.19
C ILE A 108 19.85 -6.39 -13.80
N ALA A 109 19.85 -5.65 -12.69
CA ALA A 109 21.04 -4.97 -12.21
C ALA A 109 22.11 -5.93 -11.65
N THR A 110 21.69 -7.10 -11.17
CA THR A 110 22.57 -8.09 -10.51
C THR A 110 23.06 -9.19 -11.47
N SER A 111 22.37 -9.40 -12.60
CA SER A 111 22.75 -10.32 -13.68
C SER A 111 23.82 -9.74 -14.59
#